data_AF-A0A7L5EBH6-F1
#
_entry.id   AF-A0A7L5EBH6-F1
#
_cell.length_a   1.000
_cell.length_b   1.000
_cell.length_c   1.000
_cell.angle_alpha   90.00
_cell.angle_beta   90.00
_cell.angle_gamma   90.00
#
_symmetry.space_group_name_H-M   'P 1'
#
loop_
_entity.id
_entity.type
_entity.pdbx_description
1 polymer ?
#
loop_
_entity_poly.entity_id
_entity_poly.type
_entity_poly.pdbx_seq_one_letter_code
_entity_poly.pdbx_strand_id
1 'polypeptide(L)'
;MRIYKILFFLVLVFFSCSSKTPPGILTPEQMTDVLIEVHLIDGQMLVKPQAPDTLYKYGMGQYIMAFKQHHTDSAQFRRSFIYYSRKPDQLSDIYEKVIKNIQSKNDSLTKSISKQQNALPRK
;
A
#
# COMPACT_ATOMS: atom_id res chain seq x y z
N MET A 1 32.84 -30.04 -0.78
CA MET A 1 31.49 -30.53 -0.44
C MET A 1 30.90 -30.06 0.90
N ARG A 2 31.66 -29.39 1.78
CA ARG A 2 31.12 -28.89 3.07
C ARG A 2 30.39 -27.54 2.96
N ILE A 3 30.82 -26.67 2.05
CA ILE A 3 30.30 -25.30 1.90
C ILE A 3 28.87 -25.27 1.37
N TYR A 4 28.49 -26.15 0.43
CA TYR A 4 27.13 -26.18 -0.10
C TYR A 4 26.08 -26.62 0.95
N LYS A 5 26.49 -27.44 1.94
CA LYS A 5 25.61 -27.82 3.05
C LYS A 5 25.35 -26.65 3.97
N ILE A 6 26.38 -25.84 4.25
CA ILE A 6 26.27 -24.61 5.02
C ILE A 6 25.41 -23.58 4.28
N LEU A 7 25.59 -23.45 2.96
CA LEU A 7 24.79 -22.56 2.12
C LEU A 7 23.31 -22.97 2.10
N PHE A 8 23.02 -24.28 2.01
CA PHE A 8 21.66 -24.82 2.06
C PHE A 8 20.98 -24.57 3.42
N PHE A 9 21.69 -24.77 4.52
CA PHE A 9 21.18 -24.46 5.87
C PHE A 9 21.03 -22.96 6.12
N LEU A 10 21.88 -22.10 5.52
CA LEU A 10 21.76 -20.65 5.62
C LEU A 10 20.49 -20.11 4.93
N VAL A 11 20.07 -20.72 3.81
CA VAL A 11 18.82 -20.35 3.13
C VAL A 11 17.58 -20.70 3.97
N LEU A 12 17.62 -21.78 4.75
CA LEU A 12 16.50 -22.22 5.60
C LEU A 12 16.23 -21.27 6.78
N VAL A 13 17.26 -20.54 7.28
CA VAL A 13 17.10 -19.60 8.40
C VAL A 13 16.29 -18.36 7.99
N PHE A 14 16.30 -17.96 6.71
CA PHE A 14 15.49 -16.84 6.22
C PHE A 14 13.98 -17.13 6.17
N PHE A 15 13.54 -18.39 6.29
CA PHE A 15 12.12 -18.75 6.29
C PHE A 15 11.48 -18.81 7.70
N SER A 16 12.25 -18.64 8.77
CA SER A 16 11.77 -18.95 10.14
C SER A 16 11.14 -17.78 10.92
N CYS A 17 10.90 -16.62 10.31
CA CYS A 17 10.20 -15.53 10.98
C CYS A 17 8.91 -15.17 10.24
N SER A 18 7.86 -15.96 10.45
CA SER A 18 6.51 -15.59 10.06
C SER A 18 5.65 -15.59 11.32
N SER A 19 5.31 -14.39 11.80
CA SER A 19 4.12 -14.21 12.63
C SER A 19 2.97 -14.85 11.86
N LYS A 20 2.31 -15.85 12.46
CA LYS A 20 1.33 -16.69 11.76
C LYS A 20 0.07 -15.87 11.45
N THR A 21 0.09 -15.08 10.38
CA THR A 21 -1.12 -14.50 9.81
C THR A 21 -2.02 -15.66 9.37
N PRO A 22 -3.30 -15.68 9.79
CA PRO A 22 -4.22 -16.71 9.34
C PRO A 22 -4.30 -16.74 7.80
N PRO A 23 -4.55 -17.92 7.20
CA PRO A 23 -4.73 -18.00 5.77
C PRO A 23 -5.86 -17.07 5.31
N GLY A 24 -5.64 -16.39 4.18
CA GLY A 24 -6.60 -15.43 3.63
C GLY A 24 -6.60 -14.04 4.28
N ILE A 25 -5.59 -13.74 5.12
CA ILE A 25 -5.29 -12.38 5.62
C ILE A 25 -4.05 -11.86 4.87
N LEU A 26 -4.12 -10.62 4.38
CA LEU A 26 -2.98 -9.93 3.78
C LEU A 26 -1.87 -9.77 4.80
N THR A 27 -0.61 -9.98 4.40
CA THR A 27 0.53 -9.65 5.28
C THR A 27 0.55 -8.16 5.62
N PRO A 28 1.24 -7.73 6.68
CA PRO A 28 1.34 -6.31 7.02
C PRO A 28 1.85 -5.46 5.84
N GLU A 29 2.80 -5.98 5.07
CA GLU A 29 3.35 -5.34 3.86
C GLU A 29 2.30 -5.23 2.77
N GLN A 30 1.61 -6.32 2.43
CA GLN A 30 0.53 -6.31 1.43
C GLN A 30 -0.61 -5.36 1.83
N MET A 31 -0.97 -5.34 3.12
CA MET A 31 -1.99 -4.45 3.65
C MET A 31 -1.57 -2.99 3.55
N THR A 32 -0.29 -2.69 3.83
CA THR A 32 0.29 -1.34 3.67
C THR A 32 0.16 -0.87 2.23
N ASP A 33 0.56 -1.70 1.27
CA ASP A 33 0.52 -1.35 -0.16
C ASP A 33 -0.91 -1.09 -0.65
N VAL A 34 -1.86 -1.95 -0.27
CA VAL A 34 -3.28 -1.79 -0.64
C VAL A 34 -3.89 -0.54 0.00
N LEU A 35 -3.58 -0.25 1.28
CA LEU A 35 -4.08 0.95 1.96
C LEU A 35 -3.56 2.24 1.34
N ILE A 36 -2.32 2.25 0.85
CA ILE A 36 -1.78 3.41 0.12
C ILE A 36 -2.63 3.68 -1.12
N GLU A 37 -2.89 2.68 -1.96
CA GLU A 37 -3.71 2.87 -3.16
C GLU A 37 -5.14 3.28 -2.81
N VAL A 38 -5.76 2.67 -1.80
CA VAL A 38 -7.10 3.05 -1.34
C VAL A 38 -7.14 4.53 -0.95
N HIS A 39 -6.18 5.01 -0.16
CA HIS A 39 -6.16 6.41 0.28
C HIS A 39 -5.77 7.39 -0.83
N LEU A 40 -4.98 6.98 -1.82
CA LEU A 40 -4.74 7.78 -3.01
C LEU A 40 -6.02 7.93 -3.84
N ILE A 41 -6.81 6.85 -3.99
CA ILE A 41 -8.11 6.89 -4.67
C ILE A 41 -9.08 7.79 -3.89
N ASP A 42 -9.18 7.66 -2.57
CA ASP A 42 -9.99 8.53 -1.71
C ASP A 42 -9.63 10.01 -1.92
N GLY A 43 -8.33 10.33 -1.87
CA GLY A 43 -7.85 11.69 -2.07
C GLY A 43 -8.17 12.25 -3.46
N GLN A 44 -8.05 11.44 -4.51
CA GLN A 44 -8.44 11.84 -5.87
C GLN A 44 -9.94 12.09 -6.01
N MET A 45 -10.76 11.29 -5.32
CA MET A 45 -12.22 11.43 -5.34
C MET A 45 -12.68 12.71 -4.65
N LEU A 46 -11.99 13.16 -3.59
CA LEU A 46 -12.32 14.39 -2.87
C LEU A 46 -12.10 15.67 -3.70
N VAL A 47 -11.15 15.68 -4.63
CA VAL A 47 -10.75 16.90 -5.36
C VAL A 47 -11.51 17.08 -6.69
N LYS A 48 -12.13 16.03 -7.23
CA LYS A 48 -12.86 16.12 -8.50
C LYS A 48 -14.33 16.54 -8.29
N PRO A 49 -14.84 17.58 -8.99
CA PRO A 49 -16.28 17.85 -9.04
C PRO A 49 -16.99 16.65 -9.67
N GLN A 50 -17.89 15.99 -8.95
CA GLN A 50 -18.51 14.73 -9.40
C GLN A 50 -20.03 14.81 -9.29
N ALA A 51 -20.73 14.45 -10.36
CA ALA A 51 -22.16 14.15 -10.30
C ALA A 51 -22.39 12.86 -9.49
N PRO A 52 -23.50 12.72 -8.74
CA PRO A 52 -23.73 11.61 -7.80
C PRO A 52 -23.51 10.22 -8.39
N ASP A 53 -23.97 9.99 -9.62
CA ASP A 53 -23.89 8.68 -10.28
C ASP A 53 -22.48 8.33 -10.79
N THR A 54 -21.64 9.36 -11.01
CA THR A 54 -20.26 9.19 -11.46
C THR A 54 -19.35 8.75 -10.32
N LEU A 55 -19.62 9.20 -9.09
CA LEU A 55 -18.81 8.90 -7.91
C LEU A 55 -18.76 7.40 -7.63
N TYR A 56 -19.94 6.75 -7.66
CA TYR A 56 -20.05 5.32 -7.39
C TYR A 56 -19.39 4.49 -8.49
N LYS A 57 -19.65 4.81 -9.76
CA LYS A 57 -19.12 4.02 -10.89
C LYS A 57 -17.62 4.21 -11.10
N TYR A 58 -17.12 5.45 -10.99
CA TYR A 58 -15.71 5.76 -11.18
C TYR A 58 -14.88 5.28 -9.98
N GLY A 59 -15.31 5.57 -8.75
CA GLY A 59 -14.61 5.12 -7.54
C GLY A 59 -14.51 3.61 -7.45
N MET A 60 -15.61 2.89 -7.69
CA MET A 60 -15.61 1.42 -7.63
C MET A 60 -14.67 0.78 -8.66
N GLY A 61 -14.59 1.34 -9.87
CA GLY A 61 -13.65 0.87 -10.90
C GLY A 61 -12.19 0.99 -10.44
N GLN A 62 -11.83 2.12 -9.84
CA GLN A 62 -10.49 2.37 -9.33
C GLN A 62 -10.11 1.41 -8.19
N TYR A 63 -11.02 1.15 -7.24
CA TYR A 63 -10.78 0.18 -6.17
C TYR A 63 -10.60 -1.25 -6.70
N ILE A 64 -11.43 -1.68 -7.65
CA ILE A 64 -11.30 -3.01 -8.27
C ILE A 64 -9.93 -3.15 -8.96
N MET A 65 -9.50 -2.10 -9.68
CA MET A 65 -8.18 -2.09 -10.33
C MET A 65 -7.05 -2.16 -9.31
N ALA A 66 -7.10 -1.37 -8.24
CA ALA A 66 -6.11 -1.40 -7.16
C ALA A 66 -6.03 -2.78 -6.52
N PHE A 67 -7.16 -3.38 -6.14
CA PHE A 67 -7.17 -4.72 -5.55
C PHE A 67 -6.58 -5.77 -6.51
N LYS A 68 -6.91 -5.70 -7.80
CA LYS A 68 -6.34 -6.59 -8.81
C LYS A 68 -4.82 -6.44 -8.93
N GLN A 69 -4.30 -5.21 -8.94
CA GLN A 69 -2.85 -4.94 -9.01
C GLN A 69 -2.12 -5.52 -7.79
N HIS A 70 -2.75 -5.47 -6.62
CA HIS A 70 -2.21 -6.02 -5.37
C HIS A 70 -2.60 -7.48 -5.12
N HIS A 71 -3.14 -8.18 -6.12
CA HIS A 71 -3.45 -9.61 -6.06
C HIS A 71 -4.39 -9.96 -4.89
N THR A 72 -5.35 -9.07 -4.62
CA THR A 72 -6.38 -9.20 -3.58
C THR A 72 -7.76 -8.90 -4.17
N ASP A 73 -8.80 -9.06 -3.36
CA ASP A 73 -10.15 -8.57 -3.62
C ASP A 73 -10.68 -7.75 -2.44
N SER A 74 -11.87 -7.15 -2.62
CA SER A 74 -12.51 -6.34 -1.58
C SER A 74 -12.85 -7.15 -0.32
N ALA A 75 -13.14 -8.44 -0.46
CA ALA A 75 -13.51 -9.31 0.64
C ALA A 75 -12.29 -9.69 1.49
N GLN A 76 -11.16 -10.04 0.86
CA GLN A 76 -9.88 -10.30 1.50
C GLN A 76 -9.33 -9.04 2.17
N PHE A 77 -9.38 -7.90 1.48
CA PHE A 77 -9.01 -6.61 2.06
C PHE A 77 -9.84 -6.31 3.32
N ARG A 78 -11.18 -6.42 3.23
CA ARG A 78 -12.08 -6.18 4.36
C ARG A 78 -11.81 -7.12 5.54
N ARG A 79 -11.63 -8.43 5.29
CA ARG A 79 -11.29 -9.40 6.34
C ARG A 79 -9.95 -9.06 6.99
N SER A 80 -8.96 -8.66 6.20
CA SER A 80 -7.64 -8.27 6.68
C SER A 80 -7.69 -7.00 7.52
N PHE A 81 -8.45 -6.00 7.08
CA PHE A 81 -8.67 -4.77 7.85
C PHE A 81 -9.31 -5.05 9.21
N ILE A 82 -10.36 -5.88 9.24
CA ILE A 82 -11.01 -6.31 10.50
C ILE A 82 -10.04 -7.09 11.40
N TYR A 83 -9.15 -7.90 10.81
CA TYR A 83 -8.15 -8.63 11.58
C TYR A 83 -7.13 -7.70 12.25
N TYR A 84 -6.64 -6.69 11.54
CA TYR A 84 -5.68 -5.71 12.07
C TYR A 84 -6.33 -4.67 12.99
N SER A 85 -7.61 -4.32 12.80
CA SER A 85 -8.31 -3.42 13.72
C SER A 85 -8.45 -3.97 15.14
N ARG A 86 -8.34 -5.29 15.30
CA ARG A 86 -8.29 -5.99 16.60
C ARG A 86 -6.86 -6.11 17.17
N LYS A 87 -5.85 -5.59 16.47
CA LYS A 87 -4.42 -5.61 16.85
C LYS A 87 -3.84 -4.20 16.69
N PRO A 88 -4.13 -3.29 17.65
CA PRO A 88 -3.77 -1.88 17.54
C PRO A 88 -2.31 -1.63 17.22
N ASP A 89 -1.38 -2.36 17.84
CA ASP A 89 0.05 -2.21 17.60
C ASP A 89 0.42 -2.52 16.14
N GLN A 90 -0.07 -3.65 15.61
CA GLN A 90 0.18 -4.03 14.21
C GLN A 90 -0.47 -3.06 13.22
N LEU A 91 -1.68 -2.58 13.52
CA LEU A 91 -2.35 -1.60 12.67
C LEU A 91 -1.63 -0.25 12.71
N SER A 92 -1.10 0.15 13.87
CA SER A 92 -0.28 1.35 14.03
C SER A 92 0.97 1.26 13.15
N ASP A 93 1.69 0.14 13.21
CA ASP A 93 2.90 -0.07 12.39
C ASP A 93 2.58 -0.02 10.89
N ILE A 94 1.44 -0.59 10.47
CA ILE A 94 0.96 -0.50 9.08
C ILE A 94 0.70 0.96 8.71
N TYR A 95 -0.04 1.71 9.51
CA TYR A 95 -0.37 3.10 9.20
C TYR A 95 0.85 4.04 9.24
N GLU A 96 1.83 3.80 10.11
CA GLU A 96 3.09 4.54 10.10
C GLU A 96 3.79 4.40 8.73
N LYS A 97 3.86 3.17 8.20
CA LYS A 97 4.40 2.91 6.87
C LYS A 97 3.57 3.57 5.76
N VAL A 98 2.24 3.50 5.84
CA VAL A 98 1.32 4.17 4.88
C VAL A 98 1.59 5.67 4.83
N ILE A 99 1.59 6.34 5.99
CA ILE A 99 1.82 7.79 6.11
C ILE A 99 3.19 8.16 5.56
N LYS A 100 4.24 7.44 5.97
CA LYS A 100 5.61 7.68 5.52
C LYS A 100 5.74 7.55 4.00
N ASN A 101 5.12 6.54 3.39
CA ASN A 101 5.18 6.32 1.95
C ASN A 101 4.42 7.40 1.17
N ILE A 102 3.23 7.79 1.63
CA ILE A 102 2.46 8.88 1.00
C ILE A 102 3.24 10.20 1.11
N GLN A 103 3.80 10.50 2.27
CA GLN A 103 4.62 11.69 2.47
C GLN A 103 5.84 11.70 1.54
N SER A 104 6.58 10.58 1.45
CA SER A 104 7.72 10.46 0.54
C SER A 104 7.33 10.67 -0.93
N LYS A 105 6.18 10.15 -1.36
CA LYS A 105 5.65 10.39 -2.71
C LYS A 105 5.36 11.87 -2.94
N ASN A 106 4.74 12.54 -1.95
CA ASN A 106 4.44 13.97 -2.02
C ASN A 106 5.71 14.83 -2.07
N ASP A 107 6.68 14.58 -1.18
CA ASP A 107 7.96 15.30 -1.15
C ASP A 107 8.71 15.18 -2.49
N SER A 108 8.71 13.97 -3.08
CA SER A 108 9.29 13.72 -4.41
C SER A 108 8.57 14.51 -5.51
N LEU A 109 7.23 14.61 -5.43
CA LEU A 109 6.43 15.38 -6.37
C LEU A 109 6.72 16.88 -6.24
N THR A 110 6.69 17.43 -5.02
CA THR A 110 7.00 18.85 -4.74
C THR A 110 8.40 19.22 -5.23
N LYS A 111 9.40 18.36 -4.99
CA LYS A 111 10.77 18.56 -5.48
C LYS A 111 10.85 18.57 -7.01
N SER A 112 10.10 17.69 -7.68
CA SER A 112 10.03 17.64 -9.15
C SER A 112 9.40 18.91 -9.72
N ILE A 113 8.30 19.37 -9.12
CA ILE A 113 7.60 20.60 -9.51
C ILE A 113 8.50 21.84 -9.34
N SER A 114 9.18 21.97 -8.21
CA SER A 114 10.06 23.13 -7.96
C SER A 114 11.25 23.17 -8.93
N LYS A 115 11.83 22.01 -9.28
CA LYS A 115 12.87 21.91 -10.31
C LYS A 115 12.35 22.37 -11.68
N GLN A 116 11.13 21.99 -12.07
CA GLN A 116 10.52 22.41 -13.33
C GLN A 116 10.26 23.92 -13.36
N GLN A 117 9.74 24.50 -12.27
CA GLN A 117 9.51 25.94 -12.16
C GLN A 117 10.80 26.76 -12.25
N ASN A 118 11.89 26.28 -11.64
CA ASN A 118 13.19 26.94 -11.70
C ASN A 118 13.90 26.80 -13.07
N ALA A 119 13.47 25.85 -13.90
CA ALA A 119 14.00 25.64 -15.25
C ALA A 119 13.26 26.42 -16.34
N LEU A 120 12.09 26.98 -16.04
CA LEU A 120 11.34 27.85 -16.95
C LEU A 120 11.87 29.29 -16.82
N PRO A 121 12.11 30.02 -17.92
CA PRO A 121 12.58 31.40 -17.85
C PRO A 121 11.52 32.25 -17.12
N ARG A 122 11.95 33.02 -16.11
CA ARG A 122 11.10 34.06 -15.51
C ARG A 122 10.69 35.02 -16.63
N LYS A 123 9.38 35.18 -16.82
CA LYS A 123 8.82 36.28 -17.62
C LYS A 123 9.09 37.62 -16.95
#